data_AF-M1ZQL3-F1
#
_entry.id   AF-M1ZQL3-F1
#
_cell.length_a   1.000
_cell.length_b   1.000
_cell.length_c   1.000
_cell.angle_alpha   90.00
_cell.angle_beta   90.00
_cell.angle_gamma   90.00
#
_symmetry.space_group_name_H-M   'P 1'
#
loop_
_entity.id
_entity.type
_entity.pdbx_description
1 polymer ?
#
loop_
_entity_poly.entity_id
_entity_poly.type
_entity_poly.pdbx_seq_one_letter_code
_entity_poly.pdbx_strand_id
1 'polypeptide(L)'
;LASKINIPVFVLIDEYDNFANELITGEKQNTYSGIIHGEGFVKVFYKAIKDATADNFNRIFMTGVSPIRLDGLINGLNITSNYTLDEDLNAMMGFTQDEILSVMEEVRVKDKELREKICTDMAEYYSGYKFNENGKKIFNPGMIMYFLDNYSIYNEYPDKMIDNNIKTDYGKVNQLAYNFNDREALEEIMTIGETSTMLVDRFN
;
A
#
# COMPACT_ATOMS: atom_id res chain seq x y z
N LEU A 1 3.72 20.95 -23.91
CA LEU A 1 2.37 20.81 -23.30
C LEU A 1 2.09 21.97 -22.36
N ALA A 2 2.99 22.24 -21.39
CA ALA A 2 2.94 23.41 -20.50
C ALA A 2 2.76 24.77 -21.24
N SER A 3 3.56 25.04 -22.28
CA SER A 3 3.42 26.26 -23.08
C SER A 3 2.13 26.40 -23.89
N LYS A 4 1.32 25.33 -23.99
CA LYS A 4 0.05 25.31 -24.73
C LYS A 4 -1.18 25.28 -23.81
N ILE A 5 -0.99 25.00 -22.51
CA ILE A 5 -2.08 24.83 -21.55
C ILE A 5 -1.78 25.71 -20.35
N ASN A 6 -2.40 26.90 -20.30
CA ASN A 6 -2.28 27.83 -19.16
C ASN A 6 -3.22 27.42 -18.01
N ILE A 7 -3.25 26.13 -17.67
CA ILE A 7 -4.10 25.56 -16.62
C ILE A 7 -3.17 24.81 -15.66
N PRO A 8 -3.37 24.94 -14.33
CA PRO A 8 -2.69 24.13 -13.34
C PRO A 8 -2.84 22.63 -13.64
N VAL A 9 -1.72 21.91 -13.64
CA VAL A 9 -1.66 20.46 -13.82
C VAL A 9 -1.33 19.82 -12.49
N PHE A 10 -2.12 18.81 -12.13
CA PHE A 10 -1.87 17.91 -11.02
C PHE A 10 -1.37 16.58 -11.59
N VAL A 11 -0.21 16.12 -11.13
CA VAL A 11 0.35 14.81 -11.54
C VAL A 11 0.05 13.77 -10.48
N LEU A 12 -0.63 12.70 -10.88
CA LEU A 12 -0.83 11.50 -10.09
C LEU A 12 0.05 10.39 -10.67
N ILE A 13 0.86 9.75 -9.84
CA ILE A 13 1.68 8.61 -10.23
C ILE A 13 1.32 7.47 -9.31
N ASP A 14 0.76 6.41 -9.88
CA ASP A 14 0.50 5.18 -9.16
C ASP A 14 1.63 4.18 -9.36
N GLU A 15 1.82 3.31 -8.37
CA GLU A 15 2.89 2.30 -8.31
C GLU A 15 4.28 2.84 -8.71
N TYR A 16 4.67 3.98 -8.12
CA TYR A 16 5.92 4.65 -8.47
C TYR A 16 7.17 3.78 -8.29
N ASP A 17 7.06 2.74 -7.48
CA ASP A 17 8.09 1.79 -7.06
C ASP A 17 8.00 0.45 -7.82
N ASN A 18 7.04 0.27 -8.72
CA ASN A 18 6.80 -1.02 -9.39
C ASN A 18 8.07 -1.57 -10.08
N PHE A 19 8.81 -0.70 -10.77
CA PHE A 19 10.06 -1.11 -11.43
C PHE A 19 11.09 -1.64 -10.42
N ALA A 20 11.12 -1.11 -9.19
CA ALA A 20 12.05 -1.54 -8.16
C ALA A 20 11.61 -2.88 -7.57
N ASN A 21 10.31 -3.06 -7.37
CA ASN A 21 9.75 -4.34 -6.91
C ASN A 21 10.08 -5.49 -7.88
N GLU A 22 9.99 -5.27 -9.20
CA GLU A 22 10.38 -6.26 -10.21
C GLU A 22 11.89 -6.58 -10.18
N LEU A 23 12.73 -5.58 -9.91
CA LEU A 23 14.18 -5.73 -9.92
C LEU A 23 14.74 -6.35 -8.63
N ILE A 24 14.06 -6.17 -7.50
CA ILE A 24 14.40 -6.80 -6.21
C ILE A 24 13.99 -8.27 -6.20
N THR A 25 12.89 -8.62 -6.86
CA THR A 25 12.36 -10.00 -6.92
C THR A 25 12.92 -10.82 -8.08
N GLY A 26 13.44 -10.17 -9.13
CA GLY A 26 14.17 -10.81 -10.22
C GLY A 26 15.68 -10.87 -9.95
N GLU A 27 16.32 -12.00 -10.25
CA GLU A 27 17.79 -12.21 -10.15
C GLU A 27 18.61 -11.34 -11.13
N LYS A 28 18.33 -10.04 -11.24
CA LYS A 28 18.89 -9.11 -12.24
C LYS A 28 19.49 -7.85 -11.61
N GLN A 29 20.34 -8.02 -10.61
CA GLN A 29 21.07 -6.91 -9.97
C GLN A 29 21.83 -6.00 -10.96
N ASN A 30 22.36 -6.56 -12.06
CA ASN A 30 23.05 -5.78 -13.10
C ASN A 30 22.11 -4.87 -13.92
N THR A 31 20.81 -5.19 -13.99
CA THR A 31 19.79 -4.34 -14.64
C THR A 31 19.33 -3.22 -13.71
N TYR A 32 19.35 -3.47 -12.38
CA TYR A 32 18.99 -2.49 -11.37
C TYR A 32 19.93 -1.27 -11.37
N SER A 33 21.25 -1.48 -11.46
CA SER A 33 22.20 -0.36 -11.50
C SER A 33 22.00 0.54 -12.73
N GLY A 34 21.75 -0.03 -13.92
CA GLY A 34 21.56 0.74 -15.16
C GLY A 34 20.26 1.54 -15.25
N ILE A 35 19.20 1.10 -14.57
CA ILE A 35 17.90 1.81 -14.55
C ILE A 35 17.89 2.94 -13.50
N ILE A 36 18.59 2.73 -12.38
CA ILE A 36 18.53 3.61 -11.19
C ILE A 36 19.71 4.55 -11.06
N HIS A 37 20.92 4.13 -11.46
CA HIS A 37 22.14 4.93 -11.29
C HIS A 37 22.48 5.74 -12.55
N GLY A 38 23.24 6.83 -12.40
CA GLY A 38 23.69 7.67 -13.51
C GLY A 38 22.59 8.55 -14.13
N GLU A 39 22.37 8.41 -15.44
CA GLU A 39 21.28 9.02 -16.24
C GLU A 39 20.19 7.97 -16.60
N GLY A 40 19.95 7.01 -15.72
CA GLY A 40 18.88 6.02 -15.90
C GLY A 40 17.50 6.66 -16.09
N PHE A 41 16.63 5.98 -16.84
CA PHE A 41 15.31 6.49 -17.25
C PHE A 41 14.48 7.03 -16.08
N VAL A 42 14.48 6.34 -14.94
CA VAL A 42 13.72 6.73 -13.74
C VAL A 42 14.13 8.12 -13.27
N LYS A 43 15.42 8.39 -13.15
CA LYS A 43 15.93 9.70 -12.71
C LYS A 43 15.64 10.80 -13.73
N VAL A 44 15.78 10.51 -15.03
CA VAL A 44 15.47 11.47 -16.10
C VAL A 44 13.99 11.83 -16.10
N PHE A 45 13.11 10.85 -15.94
CA PHE A 45 11.66 11.05 -15.86
C PHE A 45 11.27 11.95 -14.68
N TYR A 46 11.74 11.62 -13.48
CA TYR A 46 11.42 12.40 -12.28
C TYR A 46 12.04 13.80 -12.27
N LYS A 47 13.23 13.96 -12.87
CA LYS A 47 13.82 15.29 -13.10
C LYS A 47 12.95 16.13 -14.05
N ALA A 48 12.45 15.54 -15.14
CA ALA A 48 11.57 16.26 -16.06
C ALA A 48 10.26 16.71 -15.39
N ILE A 49 9.69 15.89 -14.50
CA ILE A 49 8.53 16.26 -13.69
C ILE A 49 8.88 17.42 -12.75
N LYS A 50 10.02 17.33 -12.05
CA LYS A 50 10.50 18.41 -11.18
C LYS A 50 10.66 19.72 -11.96
N ASP A 51 11.33 19.68 -13.11
CA ASP A 51 11.56 20.86 -13.94
C ASP A 51 10.23 21.47 -14.41
N ALA A 52 9.22 20.65 -14.71
CA ALA A 52 7.88 21.12 -15.08
C ALA A 52 7.14 21.85 -13.94
N THR A 53 7.54 21.64 -12.67
CA THR A 53 6.94 22.36 -11.53
C THR A 53 7.32 23.84 -11.47
N ALA A 54 8.36 24.25 -12.19
CA ALA A 54 8.67 25.67 -12.41
C ALA A 54 7.65 26.38 -13.32
N ASP A 55 6.86 25.60 -14.07
CA ASP A 55 5.79 26.08 -14.94
C ASP A 55 4.40 25.85 -14.30
N ASN A 56 3.51 25.12 -14.99
CA ASN A 56 2.12 24.93 -14.60
C ASN A 56 1.85 23.60 -13.87
N PHE A 57 2.87 22.80 -13.53
CA PHE A 57 2.70 21.54 -12.79
C PHE A 57 2.78 21.82 -11.30
N ASN A 58 1.66 22.25 -10.71
CA ASN A 58 1.67 22.82 -9.35
C ASN A 58 1.70 21.78 -8.24
N ARG A 59 1.30 20.52 -8.52
CA ARG A 59 1.18 19.47 -7.51
C ARG A 59 1.51 18.10 -8.10
N ILE A 60 2.16 17.29 -7.27
CA ILE A 60 2.51 15.91 -7.56
C ILE A 60 2.09 15.08 -6.35
N PHE A 61 1.41 13.97 -6.59
CA PHE A 61 1.11 12.98 -5.56
C PHE A 61 1.41 11.59 -6.12
N MET A 62 2.07 10.78 -5.30
CA MET A 62 2.62 9.50 -5.73
C MET A 62 2.23 8.41 -4.73
N THR A 63 1.78 7.27 -5.24
CA THR A 63 1.43 6.08 -4.47
C THR A 63 2.28 4.90 -4.89
N GLY A 64 2.57 4.02 -3.95
CA GLY A 64 3.42 2.84 -4.14
C GLY A 64 3.29 1.90 -2.95
N VAL A 65 3.80 0.68 -3.10
CA VAL A 65 3.64 -0.38 -2.09
C VAL A 65 4.82 -0.40 -1.13
N SER A 66 6.03 -0.28 -1.68
CA SER A 66 7.27 -0.38 -0.95
C SER A 66 7.84 1.02 -0.66
N PRO A 67 8.34 1.28 0.56
CA PRO A 67 8.95 2.56 0.93
C PRO A 67 10.39 2.65 0.38
N ILE A 68 10.58 2.31 -0.90
CA ILE A 68 11.91 2.29 -1.51
C ILE A 68 12.31 3.74 -1.75
N ARG A 69 13.03 4.31 -0.77
CA ARG A 69 13.83 5.51 -0.96
C ARG A 69 14.98 5.15 -1.86
N LEU A 70 14.73 5.18 -3.16
CA LEU A 70 15.79 5.08 -4.14
C LEU A 70 16.57 6.39 -4.04
N ASP A 71 17.76 6.33 -3.47
CA ASP A 71 18.67 7.48 -3.37
C ASP A 71 18.93 8.13 -4.75
N GLY A 72 18.77 7.38 -5.85
CA GLY A 72 18.80 7.88 -7.22
C GLY A 72 17.56 8.68 -7.67
N LEU A 73 16.41 8.44 -7.05
CA LEU A 73 15.10 8.96 -7.40
C LEU A 73 14.81 10.28 -6.65
N ILE A 74 15.19 10.32 -5.36
CA ILE A 74 15.08 11.52 -4.51
C ILE A 74 16.04 12.64 -4.99
N ASN A 75 17.20 12.31 -5.55
CA ASN A 75 18.06 13.33 -6.17
C ASN A 75 17.42 13.98 -7.41
N GLY A 76 16.56 13.25 -8.14
CA GLY A 76 15.80 13.79 -9.28
C GLY A 76 14.58 14.61 -8.87
N LEU A 77 13.93 14.26 -7.75
CA LEU A 77 12.68 14.86 -7.26
C LEU A 77 12.76 15.24 -5.76
N ASN A 78 13.76 16.03 -5.37
CA ASN A 78 13.96 16.45 -3.98
C ASN A 78 12.96 17.50 -3.46
N ILE A 79 11.76 17.56 -4.06
CA ILE A 79 10.68 18.50 -3.73
C ILE A 79 9.46 17.80 -3.11
N THR A 80 9.53 16.49 -2.87
CA THR A 80 8.45 15.68 -2.30
C THR A 80 8.63 15.44 -0.81
N SER A 81 7.50 15.37 -0.10
CA SER A 81 7.42 14.89 1.29
C SER A 81 6.88 13.47 1.31
N ASN A 82 7.37 12.63 2.24
CA ASN A 82 6.85 11.28 2.45
C ASN A 82 5.75 11.32 3.52
N TYR A 83 4.55 10.83 3.16
CA TYR A 83 3.37 10.77 4.03
C TYR A 83 2.94 9.33 4.37
N THR A 84 3.77 8.32 4.11
CA THR A 84 3.41 6.90 4.27
C THR A 84 2.89 6.55 5.67
N LEU A 85 3.45 7.17 6.72
CA LEU A 85 3.07 6.93 8.12
C LEU A 85 2.32 8.14 8.71
N ASP A 86 1.79 9.03 7.88
CA ASP A 86 1.03 10.19 8.35
C ASP A 86 -0.30 9.72 8.98
N GLU A 87 -0.61 10.23 10.17
CA GLU A 87 -1.81 9.84 10.92
C GLU A 87 -3.09 10.21 10.17
N ASP A 88 -3.12 11.38 9.51
CA ASP A 88 -4.29 11.89 8.80
C ASP A 88 -4.59 11.04 7.56
N LEU A 89 -3.57 10.37 6.99
CA LEU A 89 -3.73 9.50 5.82
C LEU A 89 -3.92 8.02 6.18
N ASN A 90 -3.75 7.62 7.44
CA ASN A 90 -3.81 6.22 7.85
C ASN A 90 -5.12 5.54 7.44
N ALA A 91 -6.25 6.25 7.55
CA ALA A 91 -7.56 5.69 7.22
C ALA A 91 -7.84 5.62 5.72
N MET A 92 -7.05 6.27 4.85
CA MET A 92 -7.33 6.34 3.41
C MET A 92 -7.18 5.01 2.68
N MET A 93 -6.42 4.06 3.27
CA MET A 93 -6.02 2.81 2.62
C MET A 93 -6.88 1.62 3.06
N GLY A 94 -8.03 1.86 3.68
CA GLY A 94 -8.91 0.80 4.17
C GLY A 94 -10.25 1.33 4.65
N PHE A 95 -11.09 0.42 5.15
CA PHE A 95 -12.30 0.80 5.87
C PHE A 95 -12.06 0.75 7.37
N THR A 96 -12.51 1.77 8.09
CA THR A 96 -12.68 1.72 9.54
C THR A 96 -13.90 0.89 9.92
N GLN A 97 -13.95 0.41 11.16
CA GLN A 97 -15.11 -0.34 11.64
C GLN A 97 -16.43 0.45 11.52
N ASP A 98 -16.39 1.77 11.79
CA ASP A 98 -17.56 2.66 11.66
C ASP A 98 -18.04 2.75 10.20
N GLU A 99 -17.12 2.79 9.24
CA GLU A 99 -17.46 2.79 7.82
C GLU A 99 -18.05 1.45 7.38
N ILE A 100 -17.50 0.32 7.86
CA ILE A 100 -18.07 -1.01 7.58
C ILE A 100 -19.52 -1.09 8.10
N LEU A 101 -19.76 -0.64 9.33
CA LEU A 101 -21.11 -0.59 9.91
C LEU A 101 -22.06 0.27 9.08
N SER A 102 -21.57 1.41 8.57
CA SER A 102 -22.34 2.32 7.70
C SER A 102 -22.66 1.68 6.35
N VAL A 103 -21.69 1.02 5.71
CA VAL A 103 -21.93 0.31 4.45
C VAL A 103 -22.93 -0.83 4.64
N MET A 104 -22.87 -1.55 5.77
CA MET A 104 -23.83 -2.60 6.11
C MET A 104 -25.28 -2.09 6.24
N GLU A 105 -25.49 -0.87 6.70
CA GLU A 105 -26.82 -0.23 6.72
C GLU A 105 -27.37 -0.05 5.30
N GLU A 106 -26.52 0.43 4.39
CA GLU A 106 -26.87 0.65 2.99
C GLU A 106 -27.18 -0.66 2.24
N VAL A 107 -26.43 -1.74 2.53
CA VAL A 107 -26.68 -3.08 1.94
C VAL A 107 -27.73 -3.90 2.68
N ARG A 108 -28.54 -3.25 3.53
CA ARG A 108 -29.74 -3.81 4.20
C ARG A 108 -29.48 -4.92 5.21
N VAL A 109 -28.30 -4.95 5.84
CA VAL A 109 -28.08 -5.74 7.07
C VAL A 109 -28.72 -4.98 8.23
N LYS A 110 -30.05 -5.08 8.37
CA LYS A 110 -30.83 -4.19 9.23
C LYS A 110 -30.66 -4.45 10.72
N ASP A 111 -30.36 -5.68 11.10
CA ASP A 111 -30.24 -6.06 12.50
C ASP A 111 -28.88 -5.59 13.08
N LYS A 112 -28.91 -4.90 14.21
CA LYS A 112 -27.71 -4.31 14.82
C LYS A 112 -26.79 -5.37 15.41
N GLU A 113 -27.36 -6.37 16.09
CA GLU A 113 -26.57 -7.46 16.69
C GLU A 113 -25.86 -8.28 15.60
N LEU A 114 -26.55 -8.52 14.49
CA LEU A 114 -25.97 -9.16 13.31
C LEU A 114 -24.82 -8.35 12.70
N ARG A 115 -24.96 -7.03 12.58
CA ARG A 115 -23.86 -6.17 12.08
C ARG A 115 -22.65 -6.19 13.00
N GLU A 116 -22.85 -6.10 14.31
CA GLU A 116 -21.78 -6.20 15.31
C GLU A 116 -21.09 -7.57 15.25
N LYS A 117 -21.87 -8.65 15.07
CA LYS A 117 -21.34 -10.00 14.87
C LYS A 117 -20.52 -10.10 13.58
N ILE A 118 -21.04 -9.61 12.44
CA ILE A 118 -20.32 -9.60 11.17
C ILE A 118 -19.01 -8.83 11.31
N CYS A 119 -18.99 -7.65 11.95
CA CYS A 119 -17.76 -6.92 12.21
C CYS A 119 -16.76 -7.72 13.04
N THR A 120 -17.22 -8.43 14.07
CA THR A 120 -16.37 -9.28 14.91
C THR A 120 -15.76 -10.42 14.10
N ASP A 121 -16.59 -11.12 13.32
CA ASP A 121 -16.16 -12.24 12.47
C ASP A 121 -15.19 -11.74 11.38
N MET A 122 -15.50 -10.61 10.71
CA MET A 122 -14.59 -9.99 9.74
C MET A 122 -13.25 -9.61 10.36
N ALA A 123 -13.25 -9.11 11.59
CA ALA A 123 -12.01 -8.73 12.27
C ALA A 123 -11.15 -9.96 12.62
N GLU A 124 -11.77 -11.10 12.91
CA GLU A 124 -11.09 -12.38 13.12
C GLU A 124 -10.52 -12.93 11.79
N TYR A 125 -11.31 -12.93 10.72
CA TYR A 125 -10.91 -13.51 9.43
C TYR A 125 -9.92 -12.65 8.63
N TYR A 126 -10.14 -11.34 8.57
CA TYR A 126 -9.36 -10.45 7.72
C TYR A 126 -8.21 -9.79 8.46
N SER A 127 -8.20 -9.90 9.79
CA SER A 127 -7.38 -9.05 10.63
C SER A 127 -7.57 -7.57 10.25
N GLY A 128 -6.77 -6.68 10.79
CA GLY A 128 -6.72 -5.32 10.29
C GLY A 128 -5.33 -4.77 10.53
N TYR A 129 -5.05 -3.63 9.92
CA TYR A 129 -3.72 -3.04 9.95
C TYR A 129 -3.80 -1.56 10.33
N LYS A 130 -2.66 -1.03 10.73
CA LYS A 130 -2.40 0.38 10.99
C LYS A 130 -1.06 0.73 10.36
N PHE A 131 -1.01 1.83 9.64
CA PHE A 131 0.26 2.39 9.15
C PHE A 131 0.86 3.36 10.17
N ASN A 132 0.02 4.08 10.90
CA ASN A 132 0.43 4.94 12.00
C ASN A 132 0.01 4.33 13.35
N GLU A 133 0.87 4.40 14.36
CA GLU A 133 0.61 3.85 15.70
C GLU A 133 -0.66 4.43 16.36
N ASN A 134 -0.89 5.73 16.17
CA ASN A 134 -2.02 6.51 16.68
C ASN A 134 -3.24 6.46 15.73
N GLY A 135 -3.07 5.90 14.54
CA GLY A 135 -4.12 5.78 13.53
C GLY A 135 -5.22 4.79 13.92
N LYS A 136 -6.39 4.94 13.29
CA LYS A 136 -7.49 3.96 13.40
C LYS A 136 -7.10 2.62 12.77
N LYS A 137 -7.49 1.51 13.39
CA LYS A 137 -7.40 0.20 12.73
C LYS A 137 -8.31 0.18 11.51
N ILE A 138 -7.75 -0.22 10.37
CA ILE A 138 -8.46 -0.33 9.10
C ILE A 138 -8.42 -1.76 8.56
N PHE A 139 -9.39 -2.05 7.71
CA PHE A 139 -9.59 -3.35 7.07
C PHE A 139 -9.41 -3.23 5.55
N ASN A 140 -8.91 -4.30 4.93
CA ASN A 140 -8.69 -4.35 3.49
C ASN A 140 -10.01 -4.14 2.72
N PRO A 141 -10.12 -3.11 1.86
CA PRO A 141 -11.36 -2.82 1.14
C PRO A 141 -11.87 -3.97 0.29
N GLY A 142 -10.97 -4.68 -0.39
CA GLY A 142 -11.34 -5.81 -1.25
C GLY A 142 -11.98 -6.96 -0.48
N MET A 143 -11.42 -7.32 0.68
CA MET A 143 -12.00 -8.38 1.53
C MET A 143 -13.37 -7.98 2.09
N ILE A 144 -13.52 -6.74 2.56
CA ILE A 144 -14.79 -6.22 3.07
C ILE A 144 -15.84 -6.21 1.96
N MET A 145 -15.52 -5.65 0.79
CA MET A 145 -16.44 -5.57 -0.33
C MET A 145 -16.83 -6.96 -0.85
N TYR A 146 -15.88 -7.90 -0.92
CA TYR A 146 -16.16 -9.29 -1.28
C TYR A 146 -17.20 -9.93 -0.34
N PHE A 147 -17.03 -9.79 0.97
CA PHE A 147 -17.99 -10.32 1.93
C PHE A 147 -19.36 -9.67 1.77
N LEU A 148 -19.40 -8.33 1.73
CA LEU A 148 -20.65 -7.57 1.70
C LEU A 148 -21.43 -7.79 0.40
N ASP A 149 -20.75 -7.94 -0.73
CA ASP A 149 -21.36 -8.27 -2.02
C ASP A 149 -22.05 -9.64 -1.96
N ASN A 150 -21.35 -10.67 -1.48
CA ASN A 150 -21.91 -12.01 -1.29
C ASN A 150 -23.09 -11.99 -0.32
N TYR A 151 -22.93 -11.32 0.83
CA TYR A 151 -24.00 -11.22 1.83
C TYR A 151 -25.22 -10.48 1.27
N SER A 152 -25.02 -9.42 0.47
CA SER A 152 -26.12 -8.65 -0.12
C SER A 152 -26.96 -9.49 -1.11
N ILE A 153 -26.33 -10.43 -1.82
CA ILE A 153 -27.00 -11.29 -2.80
C ILE A 153 -27.73 -12.47 -2.14
N TYR A 154 -27.06 -13.17 -1.22
CA TYR A 154 -27.55 -14.45 -0.69
C TYR A 154 -28.14 -14.34 0.72
N ASN A 155 -27.96 -13.20 1.40
CA ASN A 155 -28.38 -12.97 2.78
C ASN A 155 -27.82 -14.02 3.76
N GLU A 156 -26.63 -14.51 3.47
CA GLU A 156 -25.87 -15.49 4.25
C GLU A 156 -24.37 -15.22 4.13
N TYR A 157 -23.58 -15.83 5.00
CA TYR A 157 -22.12 -15.69 4.96
C TYR A 157 -21.58 -16.40 3.70
N PRO A 158 -20.53 -15.87 3.07
CA PRO A 158 -19.87 -16.59 1.99
C PRO A 158 -19.31 -17.92 2.51
N ASP A 159 -19.51 -19.01 1.78
CA ASP A 159 -18.89 -20.32 2.08
C ASP A 159 -17.35 -20.21 2.22
N LYS A 160 -16.76 -19.31 1.42
CA LYS A 160 -15.34 -18.95 1.48
C LYS A 160 -15.23 -17.52 1.93
N MET A 161 -14.74 -17.31 3.15
CA MET A 161 -14.55 -15.97 3.72
C MET A 161 -13.49 -15.16 2.98
N ILE A 162 -12.51 -15.79 2.33
CA ILE A 162 -11.39 -15.12 1.66
C ILE A 162 -11.52 -15.24 0.14
N ASP A 163 -11.43 -14.10 -0.56
CA ASP A 163 -11.35 -14.07 -2.02
C ASP A 163 -9.99 -14.66 -2.49
N ASN A 164 -10.04 -15.62 -3.40
CA ASN A 164 -8.84 -16.19 -4.00
C ASN A 164 -8.05 -15.18 -4.85
N ASN A 165 -8.68 -14.08 -5.30
CA ASN A 165 -8.00 -13.02 -6.05
C ASN A 165 -7.17 -12.08 -5.16
N ILE A 166 -7.44 -12.05 -3.85
CA ILE A 166 -6.72 -11.24 -2.86
C ILE A 166 -5.76 -12.14 -2.05
N LYS A 167 -5.51 -13.35 -2.54
CA LYS A 167 -4.68 -14.32 -1.85
C LYS A 167 -3.25 -13.84 -1.85
N THR A 168 -2.63 -13.84 -0.67
CA THR A 168 -1.23 -13.47 -0.49
C THR A 168 -0.35 -14.27 -1.43
N ASP A 169 0.51 -13.57 -2.18
CA ASP A 169 1.54 -14.21 -2.99
C ASP A 169 2.63 -14.77 -2.08
N TYR A 170 2.43 -16.01 -1.64
CA TYR A 170 3.40 -16.73 -0.80
C TYR A 170 4.76 -16.92 -1.48
N GLY A 171 4.83 -16.85 -2.82
CA GLY A 171 6.10 -16.85 -3.55
C GLY A 171 6.93 -15.61 -3.23
N LYS A 172 6.30 -14.44 -3.30
CA LYS A 172 6.93 -13.16 -2.91
C LYS A 172 7.27 -13.12 -1.42
N VAL A 173 6.38 -13.59 -0.56
CA VAL A 173 6.65 -13.66 0.90
C VAL A 173 7.86 -14.56 1.18
N ASN A 174 7.95 -15.72 0.52
CA ASN A 174 9.10 -16.62 0.67
C ASN A 174 10.40 -15.98 0.16
N GLN A 175 10.36 -15.24 -0.96
CA GLN A 175 11.54 -14.51 -1.44
C GLN A 175 11.98 -13.41 -0.46
N LEU A 176 11.03 -12.65 0.10
CA LEU A 176 11.31 -11.64 1.11
C LEU A 176 11.92 -12.29 2.36
N ALA A 177 11.33 -13.38 2.85
CA ALA A 177 11.84 -14.13 4.00
C ALA A 177 13.24 -14.73 3.73
N TYR A 178 13.49 -15.21 2.51
CA TYR A 178 14.81 -15.72 2.12
C TYR A 178 15.88 -14.63 2.13
N ASN A 179 15.53 -13.43 1.68
CA ASN A 179 16.41 -12.26 1.71
C ASN A 179 16.49 -11.61 3.11
N PHE A 180 15.66 -12.05 4.05
CA PHE A 180 15.63 -11.56 5.42
C PHE A 180 16.76 -12.22 6.22
N ASN A 181 17.85 -11.49 6.41
CA ASN A 181 19.05 -12.02 7.09
C ASN A 181 18.95 -12.05 8.62
N ASP A 182 17.81 -11.70 9.21
CA ASP A 182 17.59 -11.69 10.66
C ASP A 182 16.81 -12.95 11.09
N ARG A 183 17.56 -13.99 11.46
CA ARG A 183 16.99 -15.28 11.88
C ARG A 183 16.29 -15.20 13.24
N GLU A 184 16.76 -14.36 14.14
CA GLU A 184 16.15 -14.21 15.48
C GLU A 184 14.76 -13.60 15.35
N ALA A 185 14.61 -12.55 14.54
CA ALA A 185 13.31 -11.97 14.23
C ALA A 185 12.36 -12.96 13.55
N LEU A 186 12.86 -13.81 12.63
CA LEU A 186 12.04 -14.86 12.02
C LEU A 186 11.57 -15.91 13.04
N GLU A 187 12.46 -16.36 13.94
CA GLU A 187 12.12 -17.30 15.01
C GLU A 187 11.10 -16.70 15.99
N GLU A 188 11.24 -15.41 16.31
CA GLU A 188 10.28 -14.68 17.13
C GLU A 188 8.90 -14.61 16.46
N ILE A 189 8.82 -14.21 15.19
CA ILE A 189 7.56 -14.18 14.42
C ILE A 189 6.91 -15.57 14.39
N MET A 190 7.69 -16.63 14.14
CA MET A 190 7.16 -18.00 14.09
C MET A 190 6.63 -18.49 15.45
N THR A 191 7.15 -17.96 16.56
CA THR A 191 6.79 -18.39 17.92
C THR A 191 5.68 -17.54 18.53
N ILE A 192 5.79 -16.22 18.39
CA ILE A 192 4.93 -15.22 19.04
C ILE A 192 3.84 -14.72 18.08
N GLY A 193 4.05 -14.84 16.77
CA GLY A 193 3.15 -14.32 15.73
C GLY A 193 3.48 -12.89 15.30
N GLU A 194 4.40 -12.22 15.99
CA GLU A 194 4.83 -10.85 15.71
C GLU A 194 6.29 -10.62 16.14
N THR A 195 6.89 -9.53 15.67
CA THR A 195 8.20 -9.00 16.13
C THR A 195 8.16 -7.48 16.03
N SER A 196 9.03 -6.80 16.79
CA SER A 196 9.19 -5.35 16.73
C SER A 196 10.53 -5.00 16.11
N THR A 197 10.52 -4.10 15.13
CA THR A 197 11.74 -3.63 14.46
C THR A 197 11.69 -2.13 14.24
N MET A 198 12.85 -1.50 14.12
CA MET A 198 12.92 -0.10 13.72
C MET A 198 12.82 0.00 12.21
N LEU A 199 11.94 0.87 11.74
CA LEU A 199 11.76 1.10 10.31
C LEU A 199 13.05 1.69 9.73
N VAL A 200 13.69 0.94 8.84
CA VAL A 200 14.94 1.37 8.21
C VAL A 200 14.62 2.43 7.16
N ASP A 201 14.97 3.67 7.47
CA ASP A 201 14.67 4.84 6.63
C ASP A 201 15.48 4.89 5.31
N ARG A 202 16.57 4.13 5.20
CA ARG A 202 17.48 4.09 4.03
C ARG A 202 18.13 2.71 3.89
N PHE A 203 18.01 2.10 2.70
CA PHE A 203 18.81 0.94 2.33
C PHE A 203 20.19 1.46 1.90
N ASN A 204 21.22 1.24 2.72
CA ASN A 204 22.62 1.53 2.36
C ASN A 204 23.16 0.51 1.35
#